data_AF-A0A517TDB7-F1
#
_entry.id   AF-A0A517TDB7-F1
#
_cell.length_a   1.000
_cell.length_b   1.000
_cell.length_c   1.000
_cell.angle_alpha   90.00
_cell.angle_beta   90.00
_cell.angle_gamma   90.00
#
_symmetry.space_group_name_H-M   'P 1'
#
loop_
_entity.id
_entity.type
_entity.pdbx_description
1 polymer ?
#
loop_
_entity_poly.entity_id
_entity_poly.type
_entity_poly.pdbx_seq_one_letter_code
_entity_poly.pdbx_strand_id
1 'polypeptide(L)'
;MSQPDSPEWEPILAENVPILRVLNADQQALLRRKMRVMLAEKSWEAIKGFAVTEEMIITVAAQACFITLSFPDELFDNVKSIIFFPEEYDRPTSGLERRGLIATKRTDVRYGEAMLGGPVCLSWQDVLRGGQNPHDGVNLVFHEFAHVLDMADQSVDGVPSNYGIDNLDKWEVSMQQEYRQHVSRVRRGRPILINPYGATDPAEFLAVGTEVYFERGPAMKEHLPKLYELFERFYRMGTAEWLPKSE
;
A
#
# COMPACT_ATOMS: atom_id res chain seq x y z
N MET A 1 29.32 -1.31 -8.70
CA MET A 1 28.44 -1.47 -9.87
C MET A 1 27.96 -2.90 -9.87
N SER A 2 26.81 -3.15 -9.25
CA SER A 2 26.25 -4.49 -9.04
C SER A 2 25.24 -4.79 -10.16
N GLN A 3 25.29 -6.04 -10.64
CA GLN A 3 24.87 -6.52 -11.95
C GLN A 3 23.34 -6.51 -12.24
N PRO A 4 22.96 -6.61 -13.53
CA PRO A 4 21.60 -6.89 -13.94
C PRO A 4 21.27 -8.34 -13.57
N ASP A 5 20.28 -8.48 -12.71
CA ASP A 5 19.65 -9.71 -12.21
C ASP A 5 20.53 -10.48 -11.21
N SER A 6 20.60 -9.99 -9.96
CA SER A 6 21.06 -10.82 -8.85
C SER A 6 20.07 -11.99 -8.69
N PRO A 7 20.47 -13.25 -8.96
CA PRO A 7 19.66 -14.43 -8.68
C PRO A 7 19.32 -14.59 -7.19
N GLU A 8 19.94 -13.78 -6.34
CA GLU A 8 19.80 -13.74 -4.88
C GLU A 8 18.43 -13.24 -4.40
N TRP A 9 17.73 -12.41 -5.19
CA TRP A 9 16.39 -11.94 -4.81
C TRP A 9 15.31 -12.99 -5.02
N GLU A 10 15.53 -13.94 -5.93
CA GLU A 10 14.49 -14.87 -6.37
C GLU A 10 13.88 -15.70 -5.24
N PRO A 11 14.66 -16.28 -4.31
CA PRO A 11 14.10 -17.01 -3.18
C PRO A 11 13.19 -16.13 -2.31
N ILE A 12 13.64 -14.90 -1.99
CA ILE A 12 12.89 -13.94 -1.18
C ILE A 12 11.59 -13.54 -1.88
N LEU A 13 11.64 -13.21 -3.18
CA LEU A 13 10.45 -12.81 -3.94
C LEU A 13 9.45 -13.96 -4.09
N ALA A 14 9.94 -15.18 -4.34
CA ALA A 14 9.10 -16.35 -4.55
C ALA A 14 8.37 -16.79 -3.26
N GLU A 15 9.01 -16.59 -2.11
CA GLU A 15 8.48 -16.91 -0.78
C GLU A 15 7.59 -15.78 -0.23
N ASN A 16 8.09 -14.54 -0.20
CA ASN A 16 7.45 -13.44 0.50
C ASN A 16 6.52 -12.59 -0.35
N VAL A 17 6.57 -12.70 -1.69
CA VAL A 17 5.74 -11.88 -2.59
C VAL A 17 5.17 -12.72 -3.74
N PRO A 18 4.48 -13.85 -3.48
CA PRO A 18 3.91 -14.73 -4.51
C PRO A 18 2.98 -14.05 -5.52
N ILE A 19 2.39 -12.89 -5.18
CA ILE A 19 1.56 -12.12 -6.11
C ILE A 19 2.33 -11.74 -7.40
N LEU A 20 3.65 -11.62 -7.36
CA LEU A 20 4.47 -11.30 -8.55
C LEU A 20 4.36 -12.35 -9.67
N ARG A 21 3.86 -13.56 -9.38
CA ARG A 21 3.63 -14.60 -10.38
C ARG A 21 2.59 -14.20 -11.44
N VAL A 22 1.79 -13.15 -11.20
CA VAL A 22 0.88 -12.59 -12.21
C VAL A 22 1.61 -11.78 -13.29
N LEU A 23 2.86 -11.37 -13.04
CA LEU A 23 3.64 -10.56 -13.96
C LEU A 23 4.29 -11.41 -15.05
N ASN A 24 4.22 -10.94 -16.29
CA ASN A 24 5.00 -11.51 -17.40
C ASN A 24 6.49 -11.12 -17.30
N ALA A 25 7.34 -11.68 -18.18
CA ALA A 25 8.79 -11.47 -18.14
C ALA A 25 9.19 -9.99 -18.25
N ASP A 26 8.55 -9.22 -19.12
CA ASP A 26 8.85 -7.79 -19.30
C ASP A 26 8.47 -6.98 -18.06
N GLN A 27 7.32 -7.30 -17.47
CA GLN A 27 6.84 -6.71 -16.22
C GLN A 27 7.76 -7.05 -15.03
N GLN A 28 8.25 -8.30 -14.95
CA GLN A 28 9.23 -8.68 -13.92
C GLN A 28 10.56 -7.94 -14.10
N ALA A 29 11.04 -7.77 -15.33
CA ALA A 29 12.24 -6.99 -15.62
C ALA A 29 12.06 -5.50 -15.25
N LEU A 30 10.88 -4.94 -15.55
CA LEU A 30 10.50 -3.58 -15.17
C LEU A 30 10.47 -3.41 -13.65
N LEU A 31 9.86 -4.36 -12.94
CA LEU A 31 9.81 -4.37 -11.48
C LEU A 31 11.21 -4.34 -10.88
N ARG A 32 12.11 -5.23 -11.34
CA ARG A 32 13.50 -5.27 -10.88
C ARG A 32 14.24 -3.96 -11.12
N ARG A 33 13.96 -3.27 -12.24
CA ARG A 33 14.54 -1.94 -12.50
C ARG A 33 14.05 -0.91 -11.49
N LYS A 34 12.73 -0.82 -11.25
CA LYS A 34 12.15 0.11 -10.26
C LYS A 34 12.64 -0.20 -8.84
N MET A 35 12.77 -1.48 -8.49
CA MET A 35 13.35 -1.89 -7.20
C MET A 35 14.78 -1.38 -7.04
N ARG A 36 15.66 -1.54 -8.04
CA ARG A 36 17.05 -1.04 -7.95
C ARG A 36 17.13 0.45 -7.64
N VAL A 37 16.23 1.24 -8.22
CA VAL A 37 16.14 2.68 -7.94
C VAL A 37 15.72 2.91 -6.50
N MET A 38 14.61 2.29 -6.06
CA MET A 38 14.13 2.43 -4.70
C MET A 38 15.19 2.00 -3.67
N LEU A 39 15.90 0.91 -3.91
CA LEU A 39 17.00 0.45 -3.06
C LEU A 39 18.15 1.46 -2.97
N ALA A 40 18.43 2.18 -4.05
CA ALA A 40 19.50 3.17 -4.10
C ALA A 40 19.11 4.53 -3.49
N GLU A 41 17.83 4.90 -3.56
CA GLU A 41 17.35 6.22 -3.16
C GLU A 41 16.78 6.30 -1.75
N LYS A 42 16.28 5.18 -1.23
CA LYS A 42 15.61 5.15 0.08
C LYS A 42 16.56 4.69 1.18
N SER A 43 16.42 5.29 2.36
CA SER A 43 17.10 4.82 3.57
C SER A 43 16.29 3.70 4.22
N TRP A 44 16.96 2.62 4.59
CA TRP A 44 16.35 1.45 5.22
C TRP A 44 16.82 1.37 6.66
N GLU A 45 15.90 1.57 7.59
CA GLU A 45 16.19 1.76 9.01
C GLU A 45 15.36 0.80 9.86
N ALA A 46 15.81 0.53 11.08
CA ALA A 46 15.05 -0.24 12.06
C ALA A 46 15.19 0.40 13.43
N ILE A 47 14.23 0.14 14.31
CA ILE A 47 14.32 0.58 15.70
C ILE A 47 15.56 0.02 16.40
N LYS A 48 16.03 0.71 17.44
CA LYS A 48 17.20 0.29 18.21
C LYS A 48 17.05 -1.15 18.73
N GLY A 49 18.03 -2.00 18.41
CA GLY A 49 18.03 -3.40 18.81
C GLY A 49 17.39 -4.34 17.78
N PHE A 50 16.90 -3.81 16.67
CA PHE A 50 16.43 -4.56 15.51
C PHE A 50 17.31 -4.24 14.31
N ALA A 51 17.77 -5.26 13.59
CA ALA A 51 18.66 -5.10 12.44
C ALA A 51 17.87 -5.25 11.15
N VAL A 52 18.10 -4.33 10.21
CA VAL A 52 17.53 -4.45 8.86
C VAL A 52 18.22 -5.60 8.13
N THR A 53 17.45 -6.50 7.55
CA THR A 53 17.95 -7.60 6.71
C THR A 53 17.68 -7.33 5.23
N GLU A 54 18.41 -8.00 4.35
CA GLU A 54 18.16 -7.94 2.91
C GLU A 54 16.75 -8.44 2.56
N GLU A 55 16.28 -9.50 3.23
CA GLU A 55 14.93 -10.04 3.06
C GLU A 55 13.85 -8.95 3.26
N MET A 56 13.97 -8.15 4.32
CA MET A 56 13.04 -7.08 4.64
C MET A 56 13.00 -6.02 3.55
N ILE A 57 14.18 -5.59 3.13
CA ILE A 57 14.38 -4.56 2.10
C ILE A 57 13.76 -5.03 0.77
N ILE A 58 14.11 -6.23 0.32
CA ILE A 58 13.65 -6.78 -0.96
C ILE A 58 12.13 -7.03 -0.94
N THR A 59 11.59 -7.53 0.17
CA THR A 59 10.16 -7.80 0.33
C THR A 59 9.32 -6.52 0.23
N VAL A 60 9.73 -5.44 0.91
CA VAL A 60 9.00 -4.16 0.85
C VAL A 60 9.19 -3.46 -0.50
N ALA A 61 10.42 -3.43 -1.03
CA ALA A 61 10.69 -2.79 -2.32
C ALA A 61 9.86 -3.44 -3.45
N ALA A 62 9.78 -4.77 -3.46
CA ALA A 62 8.99 -5.49 -4.45
C ALA A 62 7.50 -5.14 -4.40
N GLN A 63 6.91 -5.12 -3.20
CA GLN A 63 5.49 -4.80 -3.02
C GLN A 63 5.17 -3.33 -3.36
N ALA A 64 6.00 -2.38 -2.91
CA ALA A 64 5.81 -0.96 -3.22
C ALA A 64 5.98 -0.65 -4.73
N CYS A 65 6.98 -1.26 -5.37
CA CYS A 65 7.17 -1.13 -6.83
C CYS A 65 6.09 -1.87 -7.63
N PHE A 66 5.49 -2.92 -7.08
CA PHE A 66 4.42 -3.67 -7.75
C PHE A 66 3.17 -2.82 -7.96
N ILE A 67 2.68 -2.14 -6.92
CA ILE A 67 1.47 -1.31 -7.04
C ILE A 67 1.68 -0.08 -7.93
N THR A 68 2.93 0.32 -8.17
CA THR A 68 3.31 1.45 -9.02
C THR A 68 3.94 1.03 -10.35
N LEU A 69 3.86 -0.26 -10.72
CA LEU A 69 4.61 -0.81 -11.84
C LEU A 69 4.29 -0.14 -13.17
N SER A 70 3.02 0.16 -13.42
CA SER A 70 2.53 0.77 -14.67
C SER A 70 2.59 2.30 -14.68
N PHE A 71 3.16 2.95 -13.66
CA PHE A 71 3.34 4.40 -13.66
C PHE A 71 4.57 4.78 -14.50
N PRO A 72 4.47 5.84 -15.33
CA PRO A 72 5.52 6.24 -16.26
C PRO A 72 6.79 6.69 -15.54
N ASP A 73 6.63 7.39 -14.42
CA ASP A 73 7.73 7.92 -13.63
C ASP A 73 8.11 7.00 -12.45
N GLU A 74 9.29 7.24 -11.89
CA GLU A 74 9.68 6.70 -10.60
C GLU A 74 8.93 7.47 -9.51
N LEU A 75 8.31 6.75 -8.57
CA LEU A 75 7.44 7.32 -7.55
C LEU A 75 8.11 7.29 -6.18
N PHE A 76 7.45 7.94 -5.21
CA PHE A 76 7.85 8.00 -3.80
C PHE A 76 9.00 8.98 -3.49
N ASP A 77 9.18 10.05 -4.26
CA ASP A 77 10.14 11.12 -3.97
C ASP A 77 9.94 11.75 -2.58
N ASN A 78 8.70 11.76 -2.10
CA ASN A 78 8.31 12.22 -0.76
C ASN A 78 8.69 11.24 0.36
N VAL A 79 9.04 9.99 0.04
CA VAL A 79 9.54 8.99 1.00
C VAL A 79 11.05 9.00 1.00
N LYS A 80 11.65 9.32 2.14
CA LYS A 80 13.11 9.32 2.32
C LYS A 80 13.63 8.10 3.08
N SER A 81 12.84 7.62 4.04
CA SER A 81 13.22 6.47 4.86
C SER A 81 12.04 5.54 5.13
N ILE A 82 12.37 4.25 5.27
CA ILE A 82 11.45 3.18 5.65
C ILE A 82 11.99 2.60 6.94
N ILE A 83 11.18 2.61 8.00
CA ILE A 83 11.57 2.20 9.35
C ILE A 83 10.83 0.92 9.72
N PHE A 84 11.61 -0.11 10.04
CA PHE A 84 11.09 -1.41 10.45
C PHE A 84 10.98 -1.56 11.97
N PHE A 85 9.88 -2.18 12.37
CA PHE A 85 9.57 -2.65 13.70
C PHE A 85 9.41 -4.19 13.66
N PRO A 86 9.80 -4.95 14.69
CA PRO A 86 9.66 -6.40 14.68
C PRO A 86 8.19 -6.86 14.69
N GLU A 87 7.34 -6.18 15.48
CA GLU A 87 5.92 -6.46 15.69
C GLU A 87 5.15 -5.13 15.81
N GLU A 88 3.85 -5.20 16.14
CA GLU A 88 3.02 -4.05 16.52
C GLU A 88 3.75 -3.15 17.54
N TYR A 89 3.69 -1.83 17.35
CA TYR A 89 4.33 -0.88 18.26
C TYR A 89 3.37 0.23 18.71
N ASP A 90 3.31 0.44 20.01
CA ASP A 90 2.66 1.60 20.61
C ASP A 90 3.58 2.82 20.51
N ARG A 91 3.30 3.75 19.59
CA ARG A 91 3.92 5.07 19.67
C ARG A 91 3.20 5.89 20.77
N PRO A 92 3.89 6.41 21.79
CA PRO A 92 3.35 7.51 22.56
C PRO A 92 3.15 8.67 21.58
N THR A 93 1.92 9.12 21.38
CA THR A 93 1.61 10.33 20.62
C THR A 93 2.20 11.54 21.34
N SER A 94 3.51 11.79 21.17
CA SER A 94 4.06 13.12 21.41
C SER A 94 3.68 13.96 20.20
N GLY A 95 2.42 14.38 20.16
CA GLY A 95 2.01 15.50 19.33
C GLY A 95 2.95 16.65 19.63
N LEU A 96 3.53 17.22 18.57
CA LEU A 96 4.25 18.48 18.68
C LEU A 96 3.33 19.47 19.40
N GLU A 97 3.76 19.92 20.58
CA GLU A 97 3.00 20.83 21.43
C GLU A 97 2.69 22.12 20.67
N ARG A 98 1.43 22.28 20.24
CA ARG A 98 0.80 23.60 20.14
C ARG A 98 -0.19 23.72 21.29
N ARG A 99 0.32 24.30 22.38
CA ARG A 99 -0.35 24.91 23.53
C ARG A 99 -1.83 24.54 23.72
N GLY A 100 -2.06 23.76 24.77
CA GLY A 100 -3.24 23.88 25.62
C GLY A 100 -4.51 23.26 25.05
N LEU A 101 -4.58 21.93 25.05
CA LEU A 101 -5.81 21.15 25.17
C LEU A 101 -5.42 19.77 25.70
N ILE A 102 -6.18 19.27 26.67
CA ILE A 102 -5.91 18.04 27.42
C ILE A 102 -5.84 16.86 26.45
N ALA A 103 -4.66 16.25 26.35
CA ALA A 103 -4.45 15.05 25.54
C ALA A 103 -5.20 13.86 26.17
N THR A 104 -6.33 13.48 25.59
CA THR A 104 -6.91 12.16 25.83
C THR A 104 -5.99 11.12 25.19
N LYS A 105 -5.22 10.40 26.02
CA LYS A 105 -4.49 9.19 25.61
C LYS A 105 -5.48 8.20 24.99
N ARG A 106 -5.49 8.09 23.66
CA ARG A 106 -5.91 6.89 22.96
C ARG A 106 -4.63 6.21 22.46
N THR A 107 -4.36 5.03 22.99
CA THR A 107 -3.38 4.09 22.45
C THR A 107 -4.05 3.41 21.26
N ASP A 108 -3.87 3.97 20.06
CA ASP A 108 -4.21 3.27 18.83
C ASP A 108 -3.02 2.37 18.49
N VAL A 109 -3.25 1.05 18.49
CA VAL A 109 -2.28 0.05 18.03
C VAL A 109 -2.04 0.32 16.54
N ARG A 110 -0.80 0.61 16.15
CA ARG A 110 -0.44 0.93 14.75
C ARG A 110 0.39 -0.19 14.14
N TYR A 111 -0.08 -0.66 12.99
CA TYR A 111 0.56 -1.71 12.18
C TYR A 111 1.58 -1.13 11.20
N GLY A 112 1.31 0.09 10.71
CA GLY A 112 2.20 0.94 9.95
C GLY A 112 1.78 2.42 10.06
N GLU A 113 2.61 3.31 9.52
CA GLU A 113 2.29 4.74 9.39
C GLU A 113 3.14 5.38 8.28
N ALA A 114 2.49 5.86 7.22
CA ALA A 114 3.07 6.81 6.28
C ALA A 114 2.85 8.24 6.77
N MET A 115 3.92 9.00 6.96
CA MET A 115 3.84 10.41 7.37
C MET A 115 4.08 11.35 6.19
N LEU A 116 3.33 12.46 6.12
CA LEU A 116 3.56 13.49 5.10
C LEU A 116 4.99 14.04 5.18
N GLY A 117 5.81 13.74 4.16
CA GLY A 117 7.22 14.11 4.11
C GLY A 117 8.12 13.42 5.14
N GLY A 118 7.61 12.39 5.82
CA GLY A 118 8.30 11.62 6.85
C GLY A 118 8.55 10.16 6.46
N PRO A 119 9.01 9.33 7.41
CA PRO A 119 9.27 7.91 7.14
C PRO A 119 7.97 7.13 6.92
N VAL A 120 8.07 6.01 6.19
CA VAL A 120 7.07 4.95 6.22
C VAL A 120 7.47 3.95 7.31
N CYS A 121 6.62 3.76 8.31
CA CYS A 121 6.86 2.81 9.40
C CYS A 121 6.13 1.50 9.11
N LEU A 122 6.80 0.36 9.29
CA LEU A 122 6.26 -0.97 8.98
C LEU A 122 6.57 -1.99 10.08
N SER A 123 5.55 -2.73 10.52
CA SER A 123 5.72 -3.97 11.27
C SER A 123 6.18 -5.09 10.33
N TRP A 124 7.36 -5.67 10.59
CA TRP A 124 7.92 -6.74 9.77
C TRP A 124 7.04 -7.99 9.78
N GLN A 125 6.43 -8.32 10.93
CA GLN A 125 5.49 -9.43 11.02
C GLN A 125 4.30 -9.26 10.06
N ASP A 126 3.75 -8.06 9.95
CA ASP A 126 2.60 -7.79 9.10
C ASP A 126 2.99 -7.62 7.62
N VAL A 127 4.20 -7.10 7.33
CA VAL A 127 4.77 -7.12 5.98
C VAL A 127 4.89 -8.54 5.45
N LEU A 128 5.41 -9.48 6.25
CA LEU A 128 5.51 -10.89 5.87
C LEU A 128 4.13 -11.52 5.72
N ARG A 129 3.24 -11.33 6.70
CA ARG A 129 1.90 -11.93 6.69
C ARG A 129 1.12 -11.52 5.44
N GLY A 130 1.07 -10.23 5.13
CA GLY A 130 0.36 -9.70 3.96
C GLY A 130 1.05 -10.12 2.66
N GLY A 131 2.38 -9.99 2.58
CA GLY A 131 3.11 -10.36 1.36
C GLY A 131 2.94 -11.82 0.96
N GLN A 132 2.97 -12.74 1.94
CA GLN A 132 2.88 -14.19 1.70
C GLN A 132 1.46 -14.67 1.35
N ASN A 133 0.41 -13.87 1.60
CA ASN A 133 -0.97 -14.24 1.32
C ASN A 133 -1.62 -13.29 0.30
N PRO A 134 -1.52 -13.57 -1.01
CA PRO A 134 -1.97 -12.64 -2.06
C PRO A 134 -3.49 -12.67 -2.30
N HIS A 135 -4.29 -13.19 -1.36
CA HIS A 135 -5.70 -13.53 -1.58
C HIS A 135 -6.67 -13.09 -0.48
N ASP A 136 -6.19 -12.64 0.68
CA ASP A 136 -7.07 -12.23 1.78
C ASP A 136 -7.52 -10.76 1.66
N GLY A 137 -6.84 -9.95 0.86
CA GLY A 137 -7.15 -8.53 0.70
C GLY A 137 -6.65 -7.70 1.88
N VAL A 138 -5.57 -8.14 2.53
CA VAL A 138 -4.94 -7.50 3.68
C VAL A 138 -3.43 -7.43 3.48
N ASN A 139 -2.93 -6.24 3.14
CA ASN A 139 -1.52 -6.03 2.82
C ASN A 139 -1.00 -4.69 3.31
N LEU A 140 -0.18 -4.72 4.38
CA LEU A 140 0.35 -3.52 5.01
C LEU A 140 1.19 -2.66 4.05
N VAL A 141 2.00 -3.28 3.18
CA VAL A 141 2.84 -2.49 2.26
C VAL A 141 1.95 -1.79 1.23
N PHE A 142 0.94 -2.47 0.69
CA PHE A 142 -0.01 -1.82 -0.23
C PHE A 142 -0.78 -0.69 0.45
N HIS A 143 -1.18 -0.91 1.71
CA HIS A 143 -1.88 0.09 2.53
C HIS A 143 -1.05 1.37 2.71
N GLU A 144 0.15 1.25 3.29
CA GLU A 144 0.97 2.41 3.61
C GLU A 144 1.46 3.13 2.35
N PHE A 145 1.78 2.40 1.29
CA PHE A 145 2.18 3.04 0.03
C PHE A 145 0.99 3.65 -0.73
N ALA A 146 -0.25 3.20 -0.50
CA ALA A 146 -1.43 3.93 -0.97
C ALA A 146 -1.56 5.29 -0.27
N HIS A 147 -1.27 5.38 1.04
CA HIS A 147 -1.19 6.67 1.73
C HIS A 147 -0.05 7.55 1.22
N VAL A 148 1.11 6.97 0.89
CA VAL A 148 2.19 7.72 0.25
C VAL A 148 1.72 8.34 -1.08
N LEU A 149 0.96 7.57 -1.86
CA LEU A 149 0.42 8.05 -3.13
C LEU A 149 -0.63 9.16 -2.92
N ASP A 150 -1.49 9.01 -1.92
CA ASP A 150 -2.47 10.01 -1.50
C ASP A 150 -1.77 11.34 -1.12
N MET A 151 -0.72 11.25 -0.31
CA MET A 151 0.04 12.39 0.21
C MET A 151 0.94 13.10 -0.80
N ALA A 152 0.98 12.65 -2.05
CA ALA A 152 1.90 13.23 -3.03
C ALA A 152 1.60 14.71 -3.32
N ASP A 153 0.37 15.16 -3.15
CA ASP A 153 -0.05 16.56 -3.31
C ASP A 153 -0.09 17.37 -2.01
N GLN A 154 0.41 16.77 -0.91
CA GLN A 154 0.40 17.32 0.45
C GLN A 154 -0.98 17.33 1.13
N SER A 155 -1.95 16.58 0.59
CA SER A 155 -3.26 16.32 1.20
C SER A 155 -3.36 14.88 1.70
N VAL A 156 -4.33 14.60 2.59
CA VAL A 156 -4.67 13.24 3.04
C VAL A 156 -6.19 13.14 2.98
N ASP A 157 -6.71 12.84 1.80
CA ASP A 157 -8.14 12.89 1.49
C ASP A 157 -8.64 11.77 0.57
N GLY A 158 -7.78 10.80 0.23
CA GLY A 158 -8.08 9.71 -0.69
C GLY A 158 -8.03 10.11 -2.17
N VAL A 159 -7.39 11.23 -2.50
CA VAL A 159 -7.24 11.78 -3.85
C VAL A 159 -5.76 11.89 -4.23
N PRO A 160 -5.18 10.86 -4.88
CA PRO A 160 -3.77 10.87 -5.30
C PRO A 160 -3.56 11.73 -6.57
N SER A 161 -3.80 13.03 -6.44
CA SER A 161 -4.01 13.95 -7.57
C SER A 161 -2.76 14.16 -8.46
N ASN A 162 -1.57 13.99 -7.88
CA ASN A 162 -0.29 14.20 -8.56
C ASN A 162 0.13 13.08 -9.53
N TYR A 163 -0.62 11.98 -9.64
CA TYR A 163 -0.22 10.85 -10.48
C TYR A 163 -1.03 10.67 -11.77
N GLY A 164 -1.56 11.77 -12.30
CA GLY A 164 -2.15 11.81 -13.65
C GLY A 164 -3.55 11.21 -13.71
N ILE A 165 -4.42 11.65 -12.80
CA ILE A 165 -5.86 11.39 -12.89
C ILE A 165 -6.44 12.29 -14.00
N ASP A 166 -6.89 11.70 -15.11
CA ASP A 166 -7.40 12.42 -16.29
C ASP A 166 -8.56 13.39 -15.98
N ASN A 167 -9.35 13.11 -14.93
CA ASN A 167 -10.46 13.94 -14.48
C ASN A 167 -10.62 13.84 -12.95
N LEU A 168 -9.96 14.73 -12.23
CA LEU A 168 -9.95 14.79 -10.77
C LEU A 168 -11.35 14.95 -10.17
N ASP A 169 -12.16 15.88 -10.68
CA ASP A 169 -13.54 16.08 -10.20
C ASP A 169 -14.36 14.79 -10.26
N LYS A 170 -14.24 14.06 -11.38
CA LYS A 170 -14.95 12.78 -11.56
C LYS A 170 -14.43 11.71 -10.61
N TRP A 171 -13.12 11.68 -10.38
CA TRP A 171 -12.50 10.78 -9.39
C TRP A 171 -13.07 11.06 -8.00
N GLU A 172 -12.97 12.30 -7.52
CA GLU A 172 -13.43 12.72 -6.20
C GLU A 172 -14.91 12.37 -5.97
N VAL A 173 -15.78 12.74 -6.92
CA VAL A 173 -17.21 12.46 -6.82
C VAL A 173 -17.48 10.95 -6.75
N SER A 174 -16.79 10.16 -7.57
CA SER A 174 -17.01 8.71 -7.65
C SER A 174 -16.45 7.99 -6.43
N MET A 175 -15.23 8.31 -6.01
CA MET A 175 -14.61 7.80 -4.78
C MET A 175 -15.46 8.12 -3.56
N GLN A 176 -15.90 9.37 -3.42
CA GLN A 176 -16.74 9.78 -2.29
C GLN A 176 -18.11 9.10 -2.32
N GLN A 177 -18.65 8.79 -3.50
CA GLN A 177 -19.87 8.00 -3.61
C GLN A 177 -19.67 6.54 -3.17
N GLU A 178 -18.58 5.89 -3.57
CA GLU A 178 -18.26 4.52 -3.16
C GLU A 178 -17.94 4.44 -1.65
N TYR A 179 -17.19 5.39 -1.10
CA TYR A 179 -16.93 5.53 0.32
C TYR A 179 -18.23 5.62 1.14
N ARG A 180 -19.14 6.53 0.77
CA ARG A 180 -20.45 6.65 1.46
C ARG A 180 -21.28 5.36 1.38
N GLN A 181 -21.22 4.63 0.27
CA GLN A 181 -21.88 3.33 0.16
C GLN A 181 -21.26 2.31 1.10
N HIS A 182 -19.92 2.26 1.19
CA HIS A 182 -19.20 1.38 2.12
C HIS A 182 -19.58 1.67 3.58
N VAL A 183 -19.51 2.92 4.01
CA VAL A 183 -19.93 3.36 5.36
C VAL A 183 -21.37 2.93 5.66
N SER A 184 -22.28 3.08 4.68
CA SER A 184 -23.68 2.65 4.82
C SER A 184 -23.82 1.13 4.96
N ARG A 185 -23.05 0.34 4.20
CA ARG A 185 -23.03 -1.13 4.31
C ARG A 185 -22.52 -1.58 5.68
N VAL A 186 -21.40 -1.02 6.15
CA VAL A 186 -20.81 -1.30 7.47
C VAL A 186 -21.81 -1.00 8.58
N ARG A 187 -22.40 0.20 8.60
CA ARG A 187 -23.39 0.59 9.63
C ARG A 187 -24.64 -0.29 9.66
N ARG A 188 -25.01 -0.88 8.53
CA ARG A 188 -26.20 -1.73 8.39
C ARG A 188 -25.88 -3.22 8.54
N GLY A 189 -24.63 -3.60 8.82
CA GLY A 189 -24.21 -5.00 8.89
C GLY A 189 -24.43 -5.76 7.58
N ARG A 190 -24.35 -5.08 6.44
CA ARG A 190 -24.46 -5.72 5.12
C ARG A 190 -23.14 -6.43 4.77
N PRO A 191 -23.16 -7.45 3.90
CA PRO A 191 -21.95 -8.01 3.34
C PRO A 191 -21.07 -6.92 2.70
N ILE A 192 -19.76 -7.00 2.96
CA ILE A 192 -18.74 -6.06 2.50
C ILE A 192 -17.55 -6.84 1.95
N LEU A 193 -16.93 -6.30 0.92
CA LEU A 193 -15.66 -6.81 0.39
C LEU A 193 -14.47 -6.05 0.97
N ILE A 194 -14.60 -4.72 1.07
CA ILE A 194 -13.62 -3.83 1.70
C ILE A 194 -13.70 -3.97 3.22
N ASN A 195 -12.56 -3.95 3.90
CA ASN A 195 -12.48 -4.01 5.35
C ASN A 195 -13.34 -2.88 6.01
N PRO A 196 -14.07 -3.14 7.12
CA PRO A 196 -14.77 -2.10 7.87
C PRO A 196 -13.92 -0.89 8.24
N TYR A 197 -12.60 -1.08 8.40
CA TYR A 197 -11.65 -0.02 8.72
C TYR A 197 -11.67 1.11 7.66
N GLY A 198 -11.93 0.79 6.39
CA GLY A 198 -12.15 1.80 5.34
C GLY A 198 -13.40 2.65 5.51
N ALA A 199 -14.20 2.47 6.57
CA ALA A 199 -15.29 3.37 6.93
C ALA A 199 -14.86 4.48 7.91
N THR A 200 -13.58 4.52 8.29
CA THR A 200 -13.00 5.52 9.19
C THR A 200 -12.95 6.89 8.50
N ASP A 201 -12.30 6.97 7.35
CA ASP A 201 -12.21 8.17 6.52
C ASP A 201 -11.88 7.79 5.05
N PRO A 202 -11.91 8.76 4.10
CA PRO A 202 -11.63 8.49 2.69
C PRO A 202 -10.20 8.02 2.38
N ALA A 203 -9.19 8.44 3.15
CA ALA A 203 -7.81 8.02 2.93
C ALA A 203 -7.66 6.53 3.30
N GLU A 204 -8.26 6.12 4.42
CA GLU A 204 -8.33 4.72 4.81
C GLU A 204 -9.11 3.88 3.79
N PHE A 205 -10.21 4.42 3.25
CA PHE A 205 -10.96 3.76 2.19
C PHE A 205 -10.13 3.51 0.92
N LEU A 206 -9.28 4.46 0.53
CA LEU A 206 -8.34 4.30 -0.58
C LEU A 206 -7.32 3.19 -0.27
N ALA A 207 -6.74 3.20 0.93
CA ALA A 207 -5.71 2.24 1.34
C ALA A 207 -6.25 0.81 1.37
N VAL A 208 -7.34 0.55 2.11
CA VAL A 208 -7.96 -0.80 2.13
C VAL A 208 -8.59 -1.18 0.80
N GLY A 209 -9.04 -0.20 0.01
CA GLY A 209 -9.44 -0.42 -1.38
C GLY A 209 -8.28 -0.94 -2.22
N THR A 210 -7.07 -0.43 -2.01
CA THR A 210 -5.87 -0.79 -2.78
C THR A 210 -5.45 -2.22 -2.49
N GLU A 211 -5.48 -2.62 -1.22
CA GLU A 211 -5.24 -4.01 -0.81
C GLU A 211 -6.15 -4.97 -1.56
N VAL A 212 -7.48 -4.74 -1.50
CA VAL A 212 -8.46 -5.58 -2.22
C VAL A 212 -8.28 -5.51 -3.73
N TYR A 213 -7.89 -4.36 -4.28
CA TYR A 213 -7.75 -4.19 -5.73
C TYR A 213 -6.69 -5.11 -6.31
N PHE A 214 -5.53 -5.21 -5.64
CA PHE A 214 -4.43 -6.05 -6.09
C PHE A 214 -4.63 -7.52 -5.71
N GLU A 215 -5.14 -7.84 -4.52
CA GLU A 215 -5.22 -9.23 -4.06
C GLU A 215 -6.52 -9.94 -4.41
N ARG A 216 -7.60 -9.17 -4.60
CA ARG A 216 -8.96 -9.67 -4.84
C ARG A 216 -9.64 -8.95 -6.01
N GLY A 217 -8.85 -8.60 -7.03
CA GLY A 217 -9.29 -7.93 -8.26
C GLY A 217 -10.57 -8.49 -8.89
N PRO A 218 -10.69 -9.81 -9.11
CA PRO A 218 -11.92 -10.40 -9.67
C PRO A 218 -13.16 -10.14 -8.79
N ALA A 219 -13.03 -10.27 -7.47
CA ALA A 219 -14.12 -10.02 -6.54
C ALA A 219 -14.50 -8.53 -6.49
N MET A 220 -13.52 -7.62 -6.58
CA MET A 220 -13.80 -6.19 -6.69
C MET A 220 -14.52 -5.86 -8.00
N LYS A 221 -14.10 -6.46 -9.13
CA LYS A 221 -14.79 -6.27 -10.41
C LYS A 221 -16.24 -6.72 -10.36
N GLU A 222 -16.51 -7.86 -9.72
CA GLU A 222 -17.85 -8.42 -9.59
C GLU A 222 -18.75 -7.59 -8.66
N HIS A 223 -18.25 -7.26 -7.46
CA HIS A 223 -19.09 -6.69 -6.40
C HIS A 223 -19.04 -5.17 -6.31
N LEU A 224 -17.96 -4.54 -6.80
CA LEU A 224 -17.71 -3.10 -6.75
C LEU A 224 -17.19 -2.57 -8.10
N PRO A 225 -17.89 -2.81 -9.23
CA PRO A 225 -17.37 -2.55 -10.58
C PRO A 225 -16.96 -1.09 -10.82
N LYS A 226 -17.66 -0.13 -10.20
CA LYS A 226 -17.32 1.29 -10.31
C LYS A 226 -16.02 1.64 -9.60
N LEU A 227 -15.79 1.06 -8.42
CA LEU A 227 -14.54 1.24 -7.68
C LEU A 227 -13.38 0.60 -8.44
N TYR A 228 -13.59 -0.62 -8.95
CA TYR A 228 -12.60 -1.31 -9.80
C TYR A 228 -12.19 -0.44 -11.00
N GLU A 229 -13.14 0.16 -11.72
CA GLU A 229 -12.85 1.01 -12.88
C GLU A 229 -12.05 2.27 -12.55
N LEU A 230 -12.27 2.86 -11.36
CA LEU A 230 -11.44 3.95 -10.88
C LEU A 230 -10.02 3.45 -10.67
N PHE A 231 -9.86 2.37 -9.91
CA PHE A 231 -8.54 1.85 -9.53
C PHE A 231 -7.75 1.34 -10.75
N GLU A 232 -8.41 0.71 -11.73
CA GLU A 232 -7.78 0.28 -12.98
C GLU A 232 -7.23 1.45 -13.79
N ARG A 233 -7.95 2.57 -13.83
CA ARG A 233 -7.45 3.79 -14.48
C ARG A 233 -6.28 4.40 -13.72
N PHE A 234 -6.38 4.45 -12.39
CA PHE A 234 -5.33 5.03 -11.54
C PHE A 234 -4.04 4.22 -11.56
N TYR A 235 -4.14 2.91 -11.27
CA TYR A 235 -3.00 2.00 -11.23
C TYR A 235 -2.50 1.58 -12.62
N ARG A 236 -3.28 1.81 -13.69
CA ARG A 236 -2.96 1.46 -15.09
C ARG A 236 -2.63 -0.02 -15.26
N MET A 237 -3.27 -0.88 -14.46
CA MET A 237 -3.03 -2.32 -14.42
C MET A 237 -4.35 -3.02 -14.16
N GLY A 238 -4.80 -3.91 -15.04
CA GLY A 238 -6.03 -4.68 -14.83
C GLY A 238 -5.79 -5.93 -13.95
N THR A 239 -6.58 -6.09 -12.89
CA THR A 239 -6.45 -7.19 -11.92
C THR A 239 -7.62 -8.19 -11.98
N ALA A 240 -8.63 -7.95 -12.82
CA ALA A 240 -9.84 -8.77 -12.91
C ALA A 240 -9.61 -10.23 -13.33
N GLU A 241 -8.50 -10.52 -14.02
CA GLU A 241 -8.16 -11.86 -14.52
C GLU A 241 -7.16 -12.61 -13.59
N TRP A 242 -6.78 -12.00 -12.47
CA TRP A 242 -5.90 -12.63 -11.49
C TRP A 242 -6.69 -13.62 -10.65
N LEU A 243 -6.96 -14.78 -11.25
CA LEU A 243 -7.68 -15.84 -10.58
C LEU A 243 -6.88 -16.35 -9.38
N PRO A 244 -7.52 -16.55 -8.22
CA PRO A 244 -6.97 -17.46 -7.23
C PRO A 244 -6.82 -18.80 -7.94
N LYS A 245 -5.60 -19.36 -7.98
CA LYS A 245 -5.46 -20.75 -8.42
C LYS A 245 -6.31 -21.57 -7.47
N SER A 246 -7.33 -22.23 -8.01
CA SER A 246 -8.10 -23.23 -7.27
C SER A 246 -7.10 -24.26 -6.75
N GLU A 247 -6.98 -24.38 -5.44
CA GLU A 247 -6.35 -25.55 -4.81
C GLU A 247 -7.16 -26.82 -5.09
#